data_AF-F1YRW3-F1
#
_entry.id   AF-F1YRW3-F1
#
_cell.length_a   1.000
_cell.length_b   1.000
_cell.length_c   1.000
_cell.angle_alpha   90.00
_cell.angle_beta   90.00
_cell.angle_gamma   90.00
#
_symmetry.space_group_name_H-M   'P 1'
#
loop_
_entity.id
_entity.type
_entity.pdbx_description
1 polymer ?
#
loop_
_entity_poly.entity_id
_entity_poly.type
_entity_poly.pdbx_seq_one_letter_code
_entity_poly.pdbx_strand_id
1 'polypeptide(L)'
;MNRPSVSRRGVLGASLAATAAAVPAVASSCPAPGPGPDALLMDVLARYWQAERAILAMEAVPEPSLTAPEYPAWESKFDALIASRAQAIGQMADIRAMTPEDRRSKAQIVERCLPSSVRWGDGGLDTPEIRLALSLARDVNV
;
A
#
# COMPACT_ATOMS: atom_id res chain seq x y z
N MET A 1 -20.68 20.75 28.64
CA MET A 1 -19.71 21.55 27.87
C MET A 1 -18.30 21.18 28.28
N ASN A 2 -17.42 21.06 27.28
CA ASN A 2 -15.96 21.10 27.29
C ASN A 2 -15.18 19.85 27.75
N ARG A 3 -14.73 19.07 26.76
CA ARG A 3 -13.52 18.23 26.86
C ARG A 3 -12.29 19.10 26.54
N PRO A 4 -11.21 19.07 27.32
CA PRO A 4 -9.97 19.75 26.96
C PRO A 4 -9.23 18.99 25.84
N SER A 5 -8.84 19.75 24.83
CA SER A 5 -7.92 19.38 23.74
C SER A 5 -6.52 19.11 24.31
N VAL A 6 -5.92 17.97 23.97
CA VAL A 6 -4.51 17.70 24.27
C VAL A 6 -3.72 17.68 22.95
N SER A 7 -3.03 18.79 22.72
CA SER A 7 -2.00 18.99 21.70
C SER A 7 -0.80 18.08 21.98
N ARG A 8 -0.50 17.15 21.07
CA ARG A 8 0.73 16.34 21.12
C ARG A 8 1.79 16.98 20.22
N ARG A 9 2.46 18.01 20.75
CA ARG A 9 3.73 18.52 20.23
C ARG A 9 4.85 18.13 21.17
N GLY A 10 5.83 17.40 20.64
CA GLY A 10 7.07 17.01 21.32
C GLY A 10 7.67 15.82 20.57
N VAL A 11 8.96 15.70 20.31
CA VAL A 11 10.16 16.47 20.68
C VAL A 11 11.19 16.15 19.58
N LEU A 12 11.92 17.16 19.08
CA LEU A 12 13.06 16.94 18.19
C LEU A 12 14.22 16.37 19.01
N GLY A 13 14.53 15.10 18.80
CA GLY A 13 15.73 14.45 19.34
C GLY A 13 16.78 14.30 18.24
N ALA A 14 17.73 15.22 18.19
CA ALA A 14 18.94 15.06 17.40
C ALA A 14 19.87 14.07 18.11
N SER A 15 20.40 13.09 17.38
CA SER A 15 21.54 12.29 17.81
C SER A 15 22.41 12.06 16.58
N LEU A 16 23.55 12.74 16.56
CA LEU A 16 24.54 12.75 15.49
C LEU A 16 25.79 12.08 16.06
N ALA A 17 26.05 10.85 15.62
CA ALA A 17 27.35 10.20 15.72
C ALA A 17 27.33 8.90 14.91
N ALA A 18 28.22 8.79 13.92
CA ALA A 18 29.28 7.78 13.90
C ALA A 18 29.93 7.69 12.51
N THR A 19 31.24 7.54 12.54
CA THR A 19 32.24 7.62 11.49
C THR A 19 32.37 6.36 10.62
N ALA A 20 32.98 6.60 9.44
CA ALA A 20 33.90 5.75 8.68
C ALA A 20 33.33 4.65 7.76
N ALA A 21 33.63 4.78 6.47
CA ALA A 21 34.62 3.96 5.75
C ALA A 21 34.32 3.98 4.23
N ALA A 22 35.37 4.22 3.44
CA ALA A 22 35.32 4.19 1.99
C ALA A 22 34.92 2.79 1.46
N VAL A 23 34.11 2.76 0.41
CA VAL A 23 33.78 1.53 -0.34
C VAL A 23 34.11 1.79 -1.82
N PRO A 24 34.85 0.90 -2.51
CA PRO A 24 35.32 1.14 -3.85
C PRO A 24 34.16 1.08 -4.86
N ALA A 25 34.26 1.92 -5.89
CA ALA A 25 33.36 1.91 -7.03
C ALA A 25 33.57 0.62 -7.85
N VAL A 26 32.74 -0.39 -7.60
CA VAL A 26 32.53 -1.48 -8.54
C VAL A 26 31.57 -0.97 -9.61
N ALA A 27 32.10 -0.69 -10.79
CA ALA A 27 31.30 -0.52 -12.00
C ALA A 27 30.62 -1.87 -12.31
N SER A 28 29.38 -2.03 -11.86
CA SER A 28 28.53 -3.15 -12.25
C SER A 28 27.93 -2.84 -13.61
N SER A 29 28.49 -3.43 -14.67
CA SER A 29 27.86 -3.48 -15.98
C SER A 29 26.73 -4.52 -15.93
N CYS A 30 25.54 -4.10 -15.48
CA CYS A 30 24.33 -4.87 -15.70
C CYS A 30 23.68 -4.44 -17.03
N PRO A 31 23.30 -5.38 -17.91
CA PRO A 31 22.52 -5.05 -19.08
C PRO A 31 21.17 -4.49 -18.60
N ALA A 32 20.73 -3.35 -19.14
CA ALA A 32 19.42 -2.81 -18.84
C ALA A 32 18.35 -3.82 -19.29
N PRO A 33 17.66 -4.52 -18.37
CA PRO A 33 16.57 -5.40 -18.75
C PRO A 33 15.30 -4.55 -18.82
N GLY A 34 14.29 -4.99 -19.57
CA GLY A 34 12.94 -4.51 -19.34
C GLY A 34 12.58 -4.62 -17.84
N PRO A 35 11.60 -3.86 -17.34
CA PRO A 35 11.31 -3.83 -15.90
C PRO A 35 11.16 -5.26 -15.38
N GLY A 36 12.11 -5.67 -14.53
CA GLY A 36 12.09 -6.99 -13.92
C GLY A 36 10.82 -7.17 -13.07
N PRO A 37 10.50 -8.40 -12.65
CA PRO A 37 9.34 -8.68 -11.80
C PRO A 37 9.25 -7.74 -10.59
N ASP A 38 10.39 -7.42 -9.98
CA ASP A 38 10.50 -6.51 -8.84
C ASP A 38 10.09 -5.07 -9.22
N ALA A 39 10.50 -4.57 -10.39
CA ALA A 39 10.10 -3.25 -10.87
C ALA A 39 8.58 -3.16 -11.14
N LEU A 40 7.98 -4.25 -11.65
CA LEU A 40 6.53 -4.33 -11.83
C LEU A 40 5.80 -4.36 -10.49
N LEU A 41 6.29 -5.14 -9.51
CA LEU A 41 5.70 -5.17 -8.18
C LEU A 41 5.76 -3.81 -7.50
N MET A 42 6.90 -3.11 -7.62
CA MET A 42 7.08 -1.77 -7.06
C MET A 42 6.17 -0.72 -7.71
N ASP A 43 5.92 -0.80 -9.02
CA ASP A 43 4.92 0.06 -9.69
C ASP A 43 3.51 -0.19 -9.15
N VAL A 44 3.11 -1.46 -9.01
CA VAL A 44 1.79 -1.82 -8.47
C VAL A 44 1.65 -1.37 -7.00
N LEU A 45 2.70 -1.54 -6.20
CA LEU A 45 2.77 -1.05 -4.82
C LEU A 45 2.61 0.48 -4.77
N ALA A 46 3.26 1.22 -5.66
CA ALA A 46 3.12 2.66 -5.74
C ALA A 46 1.67 3.07 -6.06
N ARG A 47 1.02 2.38 -7.00
CA ARG A 47 -0.41 2.61 -7.33
C ARG A 47 -1.34 2.28 -6.16
N TYR A 48 -1.09 1.19 -5.44
CA TYR A 48 -1.82 0.87 -4.21
C TYR A 48 -1.71 2.01 -3.18
N TRP A 49 -0.49 2.46 -2.86
CA TRP A 49 -0.28 3.52 -1.88
C TRP A 49 -0.77 4.90 -2.35
N GLN A 50 -0.81 5.15 -3.65
CA GLN A 50 -1.42 6.34 -4.21
C GLN A 50 -2.94 6.32 -4.00
N ALA A 51 -3.61 5.21 -4.31
CA ALA A 51 -5.04 5.05 -4.10
C ALA A 51 -5.40 5.14 -2.60
N GLU A 52 -4.68 4.42 -1.73
CA GLU A 52 -4.88 4.46 -0.27
C GLU A 52 -4.80 5.90 0.28
N ARG A 53 -3.76 6.65 -0.10
CA ARG A 53 -3.59 8.03 0.36
C ARG A 53 -4.69 8.95 -0.16
N ALA A 54 -5.17 8.73 -1.39
CA ALA A 54 -6.26 9.51 -1.96
C ALA A 54 -7.60 9.22 -1.27
N ILE A 55 -7.88 7.95 -0.92
CA ILE A 55 -9.04 7.55 -0.13
C ILE A 55 -8.99 8.23 1.23
N LEU A 56 -7.89 8.09 1.96
CA LEU A 56 -7.71 8.72 3.27
C LEU A 56 -7.84 10.24 3.21
N ALA A 57 -7.37 10.87 2.13
CA ALA A 57 -7.52 12.31 1.92
C ALA A 57 -8.98 12.72 1.66
N MET A 58 -9.76 11.88 0.97
CA MET A 58 -11.20 12.11 0.78
C MET A 58 -11.98 11.88 2.08
N GLU A 59 -11.66 10.84 2.86
CA GLU A 59 -12.29 10.54 4.15
C GLU A 59 -11.98 11.60 5.23
N ALA A 60 -10.85 12.31 5.10
CA ALA A 60 -10.49 13.40 6.00
C ALA A 60 -11.34 14.68 5.79
N VAL A 61 -12.04 14.79 4.67
CA VAL A 61 -12.94 15.91 4.34
C VAL A 61 -14.38 15.45 4.56
N PRO A 62 -15.28 16.31 5.09
CA PRO A 62 -16.68 15.95 5.21
C PRO A 62 -17.28 15.56 3.86
N GLU A 63 -17.96 14.40 3.84
CA GLU A 63 -18.72 13.94 2.69
C GLU A 63 -19.78 15.00 2.31
N PRO A 64 -19.93 15.33 1.01
CA PRO A 64 -21.02 16.20 0.55
C PRO A 64 -22.39 15.60 0.88
N SER A 65 -23.41 16.43 1.10
CA SER A 65 -24.76 15.89 1.32
C SER A 65 -25.26 15.15 0.07
N LEU A 66 -26.07 14.10 0.25
CA LEU A 66 -26.70 13.35 -0.86
C LEU A 66 -27.50 14.23 -1.84
N THR A 67 -27.99 15.38 -1.38
CA THR A 67 -28.74 16.36 -2.19
C THR A 67 -27.86 17.37 -2.91
N ALA A 68 -26.55 17.37 -2.65
CA ALA A 68 -25.62 18.33 -3.24
C ALA A 68 -25.33 17.95 -4.69
N PRO A 69 -25.26 18.92 -5.63
CA PRO A 69 -24.99 18.63 -7.03
C PRO A 69 -23.61 18.00 -7.27
N GLU A 70 -22.65 18.22 -6.38
CA GLU A 70 -21.32 17.61 -6.43
C GLU A 70 -21.26 16.15 -5.93
N TYR A 71 -22.32 15.64 -5.28
CA TYR A 71 -22.33 14.31 -4.67
C TYR A 71 -22.01 13.19 -5.66
N PRO A 72 -22.66 13.10 -6.85
CA PRO A 72 -22.38 12.00 -7.78
C PRO A 72 -20.94 11.99 -8.30
N ALA A 73 -20.32 13.17 -8.45
CA ALA A 73 -18.92 13.27 -8.86
C ALA A 73 -17.97 12.87 -7.73
N TRP A 74 -18.30 13.21 -6.48
CA TRP A 74 -17.56 12.79 -5.30
C TRP A 74 -17.64 11.26 -5.12
N GLU A 75 -18.84 10.68 -5.21
CA GLU A 75 -19.10 9.24 -5.07
C GLU A 75 -18.35 8.46 -6.16
N SER A 76 -18.51 8.85 -7.44
CA SER A 76 -17.81 8.20 -8.55
C SER A 76 -16.28 8.24 -8.40
N LYS A 77 -15.73 9.35 -7.87
CA LYS A 77 -14.30 9.45 -7.59
C LYS A 77 -13.89 8.50 -6.47
N PHE A 78 -14.68 8.40 -5.41
CA PHE A 78 -14.40 7.50 -4.29
C PHE A 78 -14.43 6.03 -4.75
N ASP A 79 -15.44 5.63 -5.51
CA ASP A 79 -15.57 4.30 -6.09
C ASP A 79 -14.40 3.96 -7.01
N ALA A 80 -13.96 4.89 -7.85
CA ALA A 80 -12.80 4.70 -8.72
C ALA A 80 -11.51 4.46 -7.92
N LEU A 81 -11.33 5.13 -6.78
CA LEU A 81 -10.18 4.91 -5.91
C LEU A 81 -10.24 3.54 -5.21
N ILE A 82 -11.42 3.13 -4.74
CA ILE A 82 -11.63 1.78 -4.16
C ILE A 82 -11.33 0.71 -5.22
N ALA A 83 -11.86 0.86 -6.43
CA ALA A 83 -11.61 -0.06 -7.54
C ALA A 83 -10.12 -0.11 -7.90
N SER A 84 -9.43 1.04 -8.00
CA SER A 84 -7.99 1.11 -8.26
C SER A 84 -7.17 0.41 -7.18
N ARG A 85 -7.55 0.57 -5.91
CA ARG A 85 -6.89 -0.10 -4.78
C ARG A 85 -7.09 -1.62 -4.85
N ALA A 86 -8.32 -2.08 -5.05
CA ALA A 86 -8.64 -3.51 -5.18
C ALA A 86 -7.92 -4.15 -6.38
N GLN A 87 -7.87 -3.46 -7.52
CA GLN A 87 -7.14 -3.90 -8.71
C GLN A 87 -5.65 -4.06 -8.42
N ALA A 88 -5.04 -3.10 -7.71
CA ALA A 88 -3.63 -3.19 -7.34
C ALA A 88 -3.36 -4.40 -6.44
N ILE A 89 -4.25 -4.70 -5.47
CA ILE A 89 -4.14 -5.90 -4.62
C ILE A 89 -4.19 -7.18 -5.48
N GLY A 90 -5.13 -7.27 -6.41
CA GLY A 90 -5.22 -8.38 -7.35
C GLY A 90 -3.94 -8.56 -8.18
N GLN A 91 -3.40 -7.47 -8.73
CA GLN A 91 -2.15 -7.51 -9.50
C GLN A 91 -0.94 -7.93 -8.66
N MET A 92 -0.83 -7.48 -7.41
CA MET A 92 0.24 -7.92 -6.50
C MET A 92 0.16 -9.41 -6.19
N ALA A 93 -1.04 -9.99 -6.15
CA ALA A 93 -1.20 -11.42 -5.94
C ALA A 93 -0.62 -12.24 -7.11
N ASP A 94 -0.72 -11.72 -8.34
CA ASP A 94 -0.26 -12.40 -9.55
C ASP A 94 1.25 -12.23 -9.83
N ILE A 95 1.90 -11.22 -9.23
CA ILE A 95 3.33 -10.97 -9.40
C ILE A 95 4.11 -11.68 -8.30
N ARG A 96 5.12 -12.48 -8.63
CA ARG A 96 5.98 -13.15 -7.64
C ARG A 96 6.96 -12.17 -6.98
N ALA A 97 7.07 -12.22 -5.66
CA ALA A 97 8.08 -11.45 -4.92
C ALA A 97 9.41 -12.23 -4.87
N MET A 98 10.46 -11.70 -5.51
CA MET A 98 11.76 -12.37 -5.56
C MET A 98 12.69 -11.93 -4.43
N THR A 99 12.53 -10.69 -3.94
CA THR A 99 13.40 -10.14 -2.90
C THR A 99 12.76 -10.22 -1.49
N PRO A 100 13.56 -10.17 -0.42
CA PRO A 100 13.03 -10.01 0.94
C PRO A 100 12.22 -8.72 1.13
N GLU A 101 12.56 -7.65 0.42
CA GLU A 101 11.88 -6.35 0.49
C GLU A 101 10.49 -6.42 -0.15
N ASP A 102 10.37 -7.05 -1.31
CA ASP A 102 9.11 -7.31 -1.98
C ASP A 102 8.14 -8.13 -1.13
N ARG A 103 8.66 -9.20 -0.50
CA ARG A 103 7.90 -10.06 0.41
C ARG A 103 7.40 -9.27 1.62
N ARG A 104 8.24 -8.41 2.19
CA ARG A 104 7.86 -7.54 3.30
C ARG A 104 6.78 -6.54 2.90
N SER A 105 6.90 -5.95 1.71
CA SER A 105 5.91 -4.99 1.20
C SER A 105 4.55 -5.66 0.98
N LYS A 106 4.51 -6.86 0.40
CA LYS A 106 3.27 -7.65 0.31
C LYS A 106 2.70 -7.99 1.68
N ALA A 107 3.55 -8.45 2.60
CA ALA A 107 3.14 -8.81 3.96
C ALA A 107 2.45 -7.64 4.68
N GLN A 108 3.00 -6.44 4.56
CA GLN A 108 2.41 -5.23 5.13
C GLN A 108 0.98 -4.98 4.62
N ILE A 109 0.73 -5.22 3.33
CA ILE A 109 -0.61 -5.03 2.74
C ILE A 109 -1.57 -6.13 3.19
N VAL A 110 -1.10 -7.38 3.24
CA VAL A 110 -1.88 -8.51 3.76
C VAL A 110 -2.30 -8.25 5.21
N GLU A 111 -1.38 -7.86 6.09
CA GLU A 111 -1.67 -7.55 7.50
C GLU A 111 -2.73 -6.47 7.66
N ARG A 112 -2.74 -5.47 6.78
CA ARG A 112 -3.71 -4.36 6.80
C ARG A 112 -5.07 -4.75 6.25
N CYS A 113 -5.13 -5.49 5.14
CA CYS A 113 -6.35 -5.69 4.36
C CYS A 113 -7.06 -7.02 4.64
N LEU A 114 -6.31 -8.06 4.99
CA LEU A 114 -6.87 -9.39 5.21
C LEU A 114 -7.86 -9.44 6.38
N PRO A 115 -7.62 -8.80 7.55
CA PRO A 115 -8.56 -8.88 8.66
C PRO A 115 -9.95 -8.33 8.34
N SER A 116 -10.02 -7.22 7.59
CA SER A 116 -11.29 -6.66 7.16
C SER A 116 -11.99 -7.54 6.13
N SER A 117 -11.22 -8.09 5.16
CA SER A 117 -11.76 -8.98 4.12
C SER A 117 -12.36 -10.26 4.73
N VAL A 118 -11.70 -10.86 5.72
CA VAL A 118 -12.21 -12.06 6.42
C VAL A 118 -13.40 -11.73 7.33
N ARG A 119 -13.39 -10.57 7.99
CA ARG A 119 -14.45 -10.19 8.94
C ARG A 119 -15.79 -9.89 8.26
N TRP A 120 -15.74 -9.29 7.07
CA TRP A 120 -16.93 -8.79 6.37
C TRP A 120 -17.23 -9.55 5.08
N GLY A 121 -16.47 -10.61 4.78
CA GLY A 121 -16.40 -11.22 3.45
C GLY A 121 -17.74 -11.63 2.85
N ASP A 122 -18.09 -11.00 1.73
CA ASP A 122 -19.23 -11.34 0.86
C ASP A 122 -18.84 -12.30 -0.30
N GLY A 123 -17.53 -12.43 -0.58
CA GLY A 123 -16.99 -13.08 -1.79
C GLY A 123 -16.28 -14.43 -1.59
N GLY A 124 -16.35 -15.03 -0.40
CA GLY A 124 -15.73 -16.32 -0.12
C GLY A 124 -14.20 -16.32 -0.16
N LEU A 125 -13.58 -17.44 -0.57
CA LEU A 125 -12.11 -17.62 -0.54
C LEU A 125 -11.36 -16.98 -1.74
N ASP A 126 -12.07 -16.36 -2.69
CA ASP A 126 -11.46 -15.83 -3.94
C ASP A 126 -11.24 -14.31 -3.92
N THR A 127 -11.33 -13.69 -2.74
CA THR A 127 -11.06 -12.25 -2.60
C THR A 127 -9.60 -11.94 -2.94
N PRO A 128 -9.31 -10.75 -3.51
CA PRO A 128 -7.95 -10.37 -3.87
C PRO A 128 -7.00 -10.37 -2.67
N GLU A 129 -7.48 -10.07 -1.46
CA GLU A 129 -6.66 -10.12 -0.24
C GLU A 129 -6.26 -11.55 0.15
N ILE A 130 -7.18 -12.52 0.01
CA ILE A 130 -6.88 -13.94 0.28
C ILE A 130 -5.90 -14.45 -0.77
N ARG A 131 -6.10 -14.13 -2.05
CA ARG A 131 -5.14 -14.48 -3.11
C ARG A 131 -3.77 -13.86 -2.87
N LEU A 132 -3.69 -12.62 -2.40
CA LEU A 132 -2.42 -11.99 -2.02
C LEU A 132 -1.74 -12.70 -0.86
N ALA A 133 -2.49 -13.10 0.18
CA ALA A 133 -1.94 -13.86 1.30
C ALA A 133 -1.39 -15.22 0.86
N LEU A 134 -2.11 -15.93 -0.02
CA LEU A 134 -1.65 -17.19 -0.61
C LEU A 134 -0.43 -17.01 -1.52
N SER A 135 -0.38 -15.92 -2.29
CA SER A 135 0.78 -15.53 -3.10
C SER A 135 2.02 -15.33 -2.22
N LEU A 136 1.89 -14.56 -1.14
CA LEU A 136 2.96 -14.36 -0.17
C LEU A 136 3.44 -15.68 0.47
N ALA A 137 2.51 -16.58 0.83
CA ALA A 137 2.86 -17.89 1.38
C ALA A 137 3.67 -18.75 0.39
N ARG A 138 3.43 -18.61 -0.92
CA ARG A 138 4.24 -19.26 -1.96
C ARG A 138 5.61 -18.59 -2.08
N ASP A 139 5.68 -17.27 -1.96
CA ASP A 139 6.94 -16.51 -2.09
C ASP A 139 7.94 -16.78 -0.95
N VAL A 140 7.47 -17.21 0.23
CA VAL A 140 8.34 -17.56 1.39
C VAL A 140 8.76 -19.02 1.44
N ASN A 141 8.08 -19.90 0.69
CA ASN A 141 8.35 -21.34 0.65
C ASN A 141 9.37 -21.75 -0.44
N VAL A 142 10.08 -20.78 -1.00
CA VAL A 142 11.16 -20.96 -2.00
C VAL A 142 12.46 -20.47 -1.40
#